data_AF-A0A2T6AG51-F1
#
_entry.id   AF-A0A2T6AG51-F1
#
_cell.length_a   1.000
_cell.length_b   1.000
_cell.length_c   1.000
_cell.angle_alpha   90.00
_cell.angle_beta   90.00
_cell.angle_gamma   90.00
#
_symmetry.space_group_name_H-M   'P 1'
#
loop_
_entity.id
_entity.type
_entity.pdbx_description
1 polymer ?
#
loop_
_entity_poly.entity_id
_entity_poly.type
_entity_poly.pdbx_seq_one_letter_code
_entity_poly.pdbx_strand_id
1 'polypeptide(L)'
;MSGTASVQRQILDRPLNMQGIGWFVLLMLSAVPIYWLGFLSLGRAWITPEYSHGPLIPLISLYLFLRELRDKTHLPAGTPVNRWPGVAVIVAALVLGILGNLASIPDVVTYAFILWVAGVVLVCFGWAEGKRHQLPVLHLVFMLPLPQFLYWQMTIFLQGISSELGVWFIRMMDIPVYLDGNIIDLGPFKLQVAEACSGLRYLFPILSFSYLTAILYRGPFWHKALLFVMAAPLTVFMNSFRIGMIGVLVNSHGIGQAEGFLHFFEGWVIFGACVGILFLTAVILQRMTRNPKSLADTIDLDFQGLGPQASRIFGIDASRGLIMAALVSTAVAAAFIVTPRVEPSAPPRDSFALFPSRFDDWSATFVPLDEEVEEVLGASDYVNAVYMSPGAEPVQFFSAWYHSQTEGEGLHSPEVCLPNGGWEIYSLDPYEVSMPQTVYDTFTVNRAVIEKGLNRQLVYYWFEQRGTRMTNDFAAKISVLKDSLTRGRTDGALVRFVTTIGPNETEADADARLQGFMAKALEPLPRYIPE
;
A
#
# COMPACT_ATOMS: atom_id res chain seq x y z
N MET A 1 -22.41 -9.89 -43.30
CA MET A 1 -21.02 -10.41 -43.37
C MET A 1 -20.11 -9.64 -44.35
N SER A 2 -20.59 -8.68 -45.15
CA SER A 2 -19.74 -7.90 -46.08
C SER A 2 -19.12 -6.62 -45.50
N GLY A 3 -19.65 -6.07 -44.39
CA GLY A 3 -19.17 -4.81 -43.80
C GLY A 3 -18.00 -4.94 -42.83
N THR A 4 -17.76 -6.11 -42.23
CA THR A 4 -16.63 -6.35 -41.34
C THR A 4 -15.31 -6.49 -42.11
N ALA A 5 -15.35 -7.14 -43.28
CA ALA A 5 -14.17 -7.35 -44.13
C ALA A 5 -13.61 -6.05 -44.74
N SER A 6 -14.44 -5.04 -45.00
CA SER A 6 -14.00 -3.74 -45.54
C SER A 6 -13.31 -2.87 -44.49
N VAL A 7 -13.82 -2.85 -43.25
CA VAL A 7 -13.20 -2.15 -42.11
C VAL A 7 -11.86 -2.80 -41.74
N GLN A 8 -11.78 -4.13 -41.80
CA GLN A 8 -10.55 -4.87 -41.49
C GLN A 8 -9.43 -4.59 -42.50
N ARG A 9 -9.74 -4.48 -43.80
CA ARG A 9 -8.78 -4.02 -44.82
C ARG A 9 -8.32 -2.58 -44.59
N GLN A 10 -9.25 -1.67 -44.29
CA GLN A 10 -8.94 -0.25 -44.09
C GLN A 10 -8.01 0.04 -42.90
N ILE A 11 -8.00 -0.82 -41.87
CA ILE A 11 -7.12 -0.70 -40.70
C ILE A 11 -5.72 -1.26 -40.98
N LEU A 12 -5.63 -2.34 -41.77
CA LEU A 12 -4.36 -2.94 -42.19
C LEU A 12 -3.61 -2.08 -43.23
N ASP A 13 -4.34 -1.27 -44.00
CA ASP A 13 -3.78 -0.42 -45.06
C ASP A 13 -3.39 1.00 -44.57
N ARG A 14 -3.37 1.29 -43.26
CA ARG A 14 -2.89 2.58 -42.76
C ARG A 14 -1.37 2.68 -43.00
N PRO A 15 -0.89 3.72 -43.72
CA PRO A 15 0.54 3.90 -43.95
C PRO A 15 1.26 4.13 -42.61
N LEU A 16 2.43 3.50 -42.47
CA LEU A 16 3.31 3.65 -41.32
C LEU A 16 3.64 5.15 -41.12
N ASN A 17 3.16 5.75 -40.03
CA ASN A 17 3.45 7.13 -39.68
C ASN A 17 4.71 7.19 -38.80
N MET A 18 5.89 7.15 -39.43
CA MET A 18 7.16 7.10 -38.71
C MET A 18 7.37 8.29 -37.77
N GLN A 19 6.88 9.48 -38.15
CA GLN A 19 6.99 10.68 -37.30
C GLN A 19 6.15 10.55 -36.02
N GLY A 20 4.88 10.13 -36.16
CA GLY A 20 4.01 9.95 -35.00
C GLY A 20 4.49 8.84 -34.08
N ILE A 21 4.95 7.71 -34.64
CA ILE A 21 5.59 6.62 -33.88
C ILE A 21 6.82 7.14 -33.14
N GLY A 22 7.69 7.89 -33.81
CA GLY A 22 8.90 8.45 -33.20
C GLY A 22 8.60 9.32 -31.96
N TRP A 23 7.62 10.23 -32.06
CA TRP A 23 7.18 11.04 -30.92
C TRP A 23 6.53 10.23 -29.82
N PHE A 24 5.75 9.20 -30.17
CA PHE A 24 5.15 8.30 -29.18
C PHE A 24 6.21 7.49 -28.43
N VAL A 25 7.19 6.92 -29.15
CA VAL A 25 8.32 6.19 -28.55
C VAL A 25 9.15 7.12 -27.67
N LEU A 26 9.44 8.34 -28.10
CA LEU A 26 10.14 9.33 -27.28
C LEU A 26 9.38 9.63 -25.99
N LEU A 27 8.06 9.81 -26.07
CA LEU A 27 7.21 9.98 -24.88
C LEU A 27 7.32 8.79 -23.93
N MET A 28 7.25 7.55 -24.44
CA MET A 28 7.39 6.34 -23.61
C MET A 28 8.76 6.25 -22.94
N LEU A 29 9.84 6.45 -23.70
CA LEU A 29 11.20 6.34 -23.19
C LEU A 29 11.53 7.44 -22.18
N SER A 30 11.05 8.67 -22.41
CA SER A 30 11.26 9.80 -21.49
C SER A 30 10.61 9.59 -20.11
N ALA A 31 9.57 8.76 -20.01
CA ALA A 31 8.93 8.47 -18.73
C ALA A 31 9.75 7.49 -17.86
N VAL A 32 10.58 6.64 -18.46
CA VAL A 32 11.30 5.56 -17.76
C VAL A 32 12.16 6.07 -16.60
N PRO A 33 13.02 7.10 -16.75
CA PRO A 33 13.87 7.57 -15.66
C PRO A 33 13.07 8.11 -14.45
N ILE A 34 11.93 8.76 -14.72
CA ILE A 34 11.10 9.38 -13.69
C ILE A 34 10.35 8.31 -12.89
N TYR A 35 9.84 7.27 -13.56
CA TYR A 35 9.06 6.21 -12.91
C TYR A 35 9.87 4.98 -12.50
N TRP A 36 11.20 5.01 -12.68
CA TRP A 36 12.09 3.88 -12.39
C TRP A 36 11.96 3.37 -10.95
N LEU A 37 11.90 4.27 -9.97
CA LEU A 37 11.70 3.93 -8.55
C LEU A 37 10.39 3.15 -8.34
N GLY A 38 9.31 3.57 -9.01
CA GLY A 38 8.01 2.89 -8.96
C GLY A 38 8.06 1.50 -9.60
N PHE A 39 8.77 1.34 -10.71
CA PHE A 39 8.93 0.02 -11.35
C PHE A 39 9.70 -0.97 -10.48
N LEU A 40 10.77 -0.54 -9.80
CA LEU A 40 11.50 -1.37 -8.85
C LEU A 40 10.60 -1.78 -7.67
N SER A 41 9.83 -0.83 -7.14
CA SER A 41 8.87 -1.08 -6.06
C SER A 41 7.80 -2.10 -6.46
N LEU A 42 7.23 -1.95 -7.67
CA LEU A 42 6.28 -2.94 -8.22
C LEU A 42 6.92 -4.31 -8.39
N GLY A 43 8.16 -4.38 -8.90
CA GLY A 43 8.88 -5.64 -9.05
C GLY A 43 9.07 -6.37 -7.72
N ARG A 44 9.43 -5.65 -6.65
CA ARG A 44 9.53 -6.22 -5.29
C ARG A 44 8.18 -6.66 -4.77
N ALA A 45 7.14 -5.84 -4.91
CA ALA A 45 5.79 -6.15 -4.47
C ALA A 45 5.24 -7.41 -5.17
N TRP A 46 5.43 -7.55 -6.48
CA TRP A 46 4.91 -8.67 -7.25
C TRP A 46 5.56 -10.02 -6.95
N ILE A 47 6.68 -10.04 -6.20
CA ILE A 47 7.30 -11.27 -5.71
C ILE A 47 6.62 -11.73 -4.41
N THR A 48 5.93 -10.84 -3.68
CA THR A 48 5.20 -11.23 -2.48
C THR A 48 3.93 -12.01 -2.85
N PRO A 49 3.48 -12.92 -1.98
CA PRO A 49 2.30 -13.71 -2.29
C PRO A 49 1.02 -12.91 -2.51
N GLU A 50 0.86 -11.78 -1.83
CA GLU A 50 -0.33 -10.93 -1.82
C GLU A 50 -0.54 -10.19 -3.15
N TYR A 51 0.55 -9.87 -3.85
CA TYR A 51 0.54 -9.10 -5.11
C TYR A 51 1.08 -9.89 -6.31
N SER A 52 1.25 -11.21 -6.17
CA SER A 52 1.75 -12.10 -7.22
C SER A 52 0.94 -12.08 -8.54
N HIS A 53 -0.32 -11.61 -8.51
CA HIS A 53 -1.17 -11.41 -9.69
C HIS A 53 -0.81 -10.14 -10.48
N GLY A 54 -0.08 -9.21 -9.89
CA GLY A 54 0.23 -7.88 -10.43
C GLY A 54 0.79 -7.86 -11.85
N PRO A 55 1.76 -8.73 -12.23
CA PRO A 55 2.32 -8.77 -13.59
C PRO A 55 1.28 -9.06 -14.68
N LEU A 56 0.18 -9.75 -14.35
CA LEU A 56 -0.88 -10.08 -15.30
C LEU A 56 -1.82 -8.89 -15.57
N ILE A 57 -1.91 -7.95 -14.64
CA ILE A 57 -2.84 -6.80 -14.72
C ILE A 57 -2.57 -5.90 -15.92
N PRO A 58 -1.32 -5.49 -16.26
CA PRO A 58 -1.05 -4.75 -17.49
C PRO A 58 -1.49 -5.50 -18.76
N LEU A 59 -1.31 -6.81 -18.81
CA LEU A 59 -1.69 -7.64 -19.96
C LEU A 59 -3.21 -7.70 -20.13
N ILE A 60 -3.94 -7.91 -19.03
CA ILE A 60 -5.42 -7.89 -19.02
C ILE A 60 -5.93 -6.50 -19.38
N SER A 61 -5.31 -5.44 -18.85
CA SER A 61 -5.67 -4.05 -19.16
C SER A 61 -5.47 -3.72 -20.63
N LEU A 62 -4.37 -4.19 -21.24
CA LEU A 62 -4.14 -4.06 -22.67
C LEU A 62 -5.18 -4.83 -23.49
N TYR A 63 -5.51 -6.05 -23.10
CA TYR A 63 -6.59 -6.83 -23.73
C TYR A 63 -7.93 -6.08 -23.67
N LEU A 64 -8.31 -5.57 -22.49
CA LEU A 64 -9.53 -4.79 -22.29
C LEU A 64 -9.55 -3.55 -23.17
N PHE A 65 -8.41 -2.85 -23.27
CA PHE A 65 -8.26 -1.68 -24.12
C PHE A 65 -8.42 -2.01 -25.62
N LEU A 66 -7.74 -3.05 -26.11
CA LEU A 66 -7.85 -3.47 -27.52
C LEU A 66 -9.27 -3.94 -27.87
N ARG A 67 -9.92 -4.67 -26.95
CA ARG A 67 -11.32 -5.08 -27.10
C ARG A 67 -12.25 -3.87 -27.14
N GLU A 68 -12.03 -2.90 -26.28
CA GLU A 68 -12.81 -1.67 -26.26
C GLU A 68 -12.68 -0.86 -27.55
N LEU A 69 -11.47 -0.78 -28.11
CA LEU A 69 -11.21 -0.16 -29.42
C LEU A 69 -11.94 -0.87 -30.58
N ARG A 70 -12.14 -2.19 -30.48
CA ARG A 70 -12.88 -2.99 -31.46
C ARG A 70 -14.39 -2.75 -31.35
N ASP A 71 -14.93 -2.78 -30.13
CA ASP A 71 -16.37 -2.88 -29.90
C ASP A 71 -17.08 -1.52 -29.80
N LYS A 72 -16.38 -0.46 -29.38
CA LYS A 72 -16.98 0.88 -29.29
C LYS A 72 -17.03 1.57 -30.65
N THR A 73 -18.21 2.08 -30.99
CA THR A 73 -18.37 2.99 -32.13
C THR A 73 -17.55 4.24 -31.93
N HIS A 74 -16.69 4.53 -32.91
CA HIS A 74 -15.89 5.74 -32.98
C HIS A 74 -16.79 6.96 -33.18
N LEU A 75 -16.36 8.10 -32.65
CA LEU A 75 -16.99 9.37 -32.93
C LEU A 75 -16.95 9.68 -34.44
N PRO A 76 -17.93 10.42 -34.97
CA PRO A 76 -17.96 10.78 -36.39
C PRO A 76 -16.67 11.45 -36.85
N ALA A 77 -16.25 11.14 -38.08
CA ALA A 77 -15.10 11.79 -38.71
C ALA A 77 -15.31 13.32 -38.76
N GLY A 78 -14.30 14.09 -38.36
CA GLY A 78 -14.37 15.56 -38.29
C GLY A 78 -14.73 16.14 -36.92
N THR A 79 -15.00 15.30 -35.90
CA THR A 79 -15.14 15.77 -34.52
C THR A 79 -13.84 16.50 -34.08
N PRO A 80 -13.90 17.75 -33.59
CA PRO A 80 -12.72 18.46 -33.12
C PRO A 80 -11.98 17.68 -32.03
N VAL A 81 -10.70 17.39 -32.27
CA VAL A 81 -9.89 16.57 -31.35
C VAL A 81 -9.08 17.49 -30.42
N ASN A 82 -9.62 17.76 -29.24
CA ASN A 82 -8.90 18.49 -28.19
C ASN A 82 -7.97 17.54 -27.40
N ARG A 83 -6.65 17.73 -27.54
CA ARG A 83 -5.61 16.90 -26.89
C ARG A 83 -4.96 17.57 -25.66
N TRP A 84 -5.25 18.85 -25.42
CA TRP A 84 -4.67 19.61 -24.31
C TRP A 84 -5.00 19.04 -22.93
N PRO A 85 -6.20 18.49 -22.66
CA PRO A 85 -6.45 17.82 -21.39
C PRO A 85 -5.50 16.65 -21.13
N GLY A 86 -5.15 15.88 -22.15
CA GLY A 86 -4.18 14.79 -22.01
C GLY A 86 -2.78 15.30 -21.67
N VAL A 87 -2.35 16.39 -22.32
CA VAL A 87 -1.10 17.08 -21.99
C VAL A 87 -1.09 17.55 -20.53
N ALA A 88 -2.17 18.19 -20.06
CA ALA A 88 -2.27 18.66 -18.69
C ALA A 88 -2.19 17.50 -17.67
N VAL A 89 -2.85 16.38 -17.96
CA VAL A 89 -2.78 15.17 -17.14
C VAL A 89 -1.36 14.59 -17.12
N ILE A 90 -0.66 14.55 -18.26
CA ILE A 90 0.75 14.12 -18.31
C ILE A 90 1.62 15.04 -17.45
N VAL A 91 1.49 16.36 -17.59
CA VAL A 91 2.27 17.31 -16.78
C VAL A 91 2.00 17.14 -15.28
N ALA A 92 0.73 17.00 -14.89
CA ALA A 92 0.37 16.73 -13.50
C ALA A 92 0.99 15.41 -12.99
N ALA A 93 0.95 14.35 -13.80
CA ALA A 93 1.55 13.07 -13.48
C ALA A 93 3.08 13.12 -13.39
N LEU A 94 3.75 13.93 -14.22
CA LEU A 94 5.19 14.15 -14.12
C LEU A 94 5.54 14.90 -12.82
N VAL A 95 4.78 15.95 -12.48
CA VAL A 95 4.97 16.69 -11.23
C VAL A 95 4.80 15.78 -10.03
N LEU A 96 3.72 14.98 -9.99
CA LEU A 96 3.51 13.98 -8.92
C LEU A 96 4.63 12.93 -8.88
N GLY A 97 5.10 12.47 -10.03
CA GLY A 97 6.24 11.54 -10.13
C GLY A 97 7.52 12.14 -9.56
N ILE A 98 7.84 13.41 -9.86
CA ILE A 98 9.00 14.11 -9.30
C ILE A 98 8.84 14.29 -7.80
N LEU A 99 7.69 14.74 -7.32
CA LEU A 99 7.43 14.90 -5.88
C LEU A 99 7.57 13.56 -5.14
N GLY A 100 7.07 12.47 -5.72
CA GLY A 100 7.24 11.12 -5.18
C GLY A 100 8.71 10.68 -5.13
N ASN A 101 9.50 10.99 -6.15
CA ASN A 101 10.95 10.72 -6.13
C ASN A 101 11.68 11.56 -5.09
N LEU A 102 11.37 12.85 -4.99
CA LEU A 102 12.00 13.74 -4.01
C LEU A 102 11.64 13.37 -2.57
N ALA A 103 10.39 12.96 -2.33
CA ALA A 103 9.94 12.46 -1.02
C ALA A 103 10.32 10.99 -0.78
N SER A 104 10.87 10.31 -1.79
CA SER A 104 11.23 8.88 -1.75
C SER A 104 10.06 7.99 -1.32
N ILE A 105 8.89 8.26 -1.90
CA ILE A 105 7.67 7.49 -1.71
C ILE A 105 7.37 6.76 -3.03
N PRO A 106 7.81 5.50 -3.19
CA PRO A 106 7.63 4.76 -4.43
C PRO A 106 6.16 4.59 -4.83
N ASP A 107 5.25 4.48 -3.85
CA ASP A 107 3.81 4.39 -4.08
C ASP A 107 3.29 5.59 -4.88
N VAL A 108 3.67 6.82 -4.48
CA VAL A 108 3.26 8.05 -5.18
C VAL A 108 3.79 8.07 -6.61
N VAL A 109 5.05 7.66 -6.81
CA VAL A 109 5.65 7.54 -8.16
C VAL A 109 4.85 6.56 -9.03
N THR A 110 4.49 5.42 -8.45
CA THR A 110 3.75 4.37 -9.16
C THR A 110 2.30 4.79 -9.47
N TYR A 111 1.64 5.51 -8.56
CA TYR A 111 0.29 6.01 -8.77
C TYR A 111 0.27 7.10 -9.83
N ALA A 112 1.30 7.97 -9.83
CA ALA A 112 1.51 8.96 -10.86
C ALA A 112 1.75 8.32 -12.24
N PHE A 113 2.39 7.14 -12.33
CA PHE A 113 2.52 6.41 -13.59
C PHE A 113 1.16 6.02 -14.20
N ILE A 114 0.17 5.60 -13.39
CA ILE A 114 -1.18 5.30 -13.90
C ILE A 114 -1.84 6.57 -14.46
N LEU A 115 -1.71 7.70 -13.76
CA LEU A 115 -2.20 8.99 -14.27
C LEU A 115 -1.50 9.39 -15.57
N TRP A 116 -0.20 9.11 -15.69
CA TRP A 116 0.54 9.35 -16.91
C TRP A 116 0.01 8.48 -18.07
N VAL A 117 -0.27 7.18 -17.83
CA VAL A 117 -0.91 6.30 -18.83
C VAL A 117 -2.29 6.83 -19.24
N ALA A 118 -3.10 7.33 -18.29
CA ALA A 118 -4.38 7.98 -18.58
C ALA A 118 -4.19 9.19 -19.51
N GLY A 119 -3.17 10.01 -19.23
CA GLY A 119 -2.78 11.16 -20.05
C GLY A 119 -2.35 10.77 -21.47
N VAL A 120 -1.57 9.69 -21.61
CA VAL A 120 -1.14 9.14 -22.92
C VAL A 120 -2.36 8.74 -23.75
N VAL A 121 -3.32 8.01 -23.17
CA VAL A 121 -4.58 7.65 -23.85
C VAL A 121 -5.34 8.91 -24.29
N LEU A 122 -5.43 9.93 -23.44
CA LEU A 122 -6.10 11.20 -23.75
C LEU A 122 -5.39 12.00 -24.86
N VAL A 123 -4.06 11.97 -24.94
CA VAL A 123 -3.30 12.65 -26.00
C VAL A 123 -3.47 11.93 -27.34
N CYS A 124 -3.42 10.60 -27.34
CA CYS A 124 -3.56 9.81 -28.57
C CYS A 124 -4.96 9.96 -29.19
N PHE A 125 -6.02 9.86 -28.37
CA PHE A 125 -7.41 9.85 -28.86
C PHE A 125 -8.13 11.19 -28.75
N GLY A 126 -7.59 12.15 -27.99
CA GLY A 126 -8.28 13.38 -27.60
C GLY A 126 -9.28 13.16 -26.46
N TRP A 127 -9.72 14.25 -25.83
CA TRP A 127 -10.60 14.21 -24.66
C TRP A 127 -11.93 13.46 -24.87
N ALA A 128 -12.60 13.70 -26.00
CA ALA A 128 -13.94 13.17 -26.26
C ALA A 128 -13.95 11.64 -26.36
N GLU A 129 -12.95 11.07 -27.04
CA GLU A 129 -12.82 9.62 -27.23
C GLU A 129 -12.00 8.98 -26.11
N GLY A 130 -10.87 9.59 -25.72
CA GLY A 130 -9.95 9.05 -24.72
C GLY A 130 -10.56 8.85 -23.33
N LYS A 131 -11.53 9.69 -22.93
CA LYS A 131 -12.26 9.50 -21.65
C LYS A 131 -13.10 8.22 -21.62
N ARG A 132 -13.52 7.72 -22.80
CA ARG A 132 -14.32 6.50 -22.91
C ARG A 132 -13.48 5.27 -22.59
N HIS A 133 -12.19 5.33 -22.90
CA HIS A 133 -11.18 4.26 -22.77
C HIS A 133 -10.40 4.29 -21.44
N GLN A 134 -10.97 4.89 -20.38
CA GLN A 134 -10.32 4.98 -19.07
C GLN A 134 -10.59 3.78 -18.17
N LEU A 135 -11.58 2.92 -18.47
CA LEU A 135 -11.84 1.72 -17.66
C LEU A 135 -10.66 0.72 -17.70
N PRO A 136 -10.04 0.43 -18.86
CA PRO A 136 -8.84 -0.39 -18.90
C PRO A 136 -7.65 0.25 -18.17
N VAL A 137 -7.55 1.58 -18.18
CA VAL A 137 -6.51 2.30 -17.43
C VAL A 137 -6.76 2.20 -15.92
N LEU A 138 -8.01 2.33 -15.48
CA LEU A 138 -8.40 2.18 -14.07
C LEU A 138 -8.12 0.76 -13.55
N HIS A 139 -8.21 -0.26 -14.41
CA HIS A 139 -7.83 -1.63 -14.05
C HIS A 139 -6.37 -1.76 -13.61
N LEU A 140 -5.47 -0.89 -14.08
CA LEU A 140 -4.06 -0.90 -13.64
C LEU A 140 -3.92 -0.65 -12.13
N VAL A 141 -4.91 -0.04 -11.47
CA VAL A 141 -4.86 0.17 -10.01
C VAL A 141 -4.73 -1.14 -9.25
N PHE A 142 -5.25 -2.25 -9.77
CA PHE A 142 -5.16 -3.55 -9.10
C PHE A 142 -3.76 -4.20 -9.15
N MET A 143 -2.82 -3.61 -9.87
CA MET A 143 -1.40 -4.03 -9.84
C MET A 143 -0.61 -3.33 -8.74
N LEU A 144 -1.19 -2.29 -8.11
CA LEU A 144 -0.51 -1.44 -7.15
C LEU A 144 -0.58 -2.02 -5.74
N PRO A 145 0.53 -1.97 -4.98
CA PRO A 145 0.45 -2.13 -3.54
C PRO A 145 -0.37 -0.99 -2.93
N LEU A 146 -1.16 -1.32 -1.90
CA LEU A 146 -1.79 -0.31 -1.07
C LEU A 146 -0.72 0.47 -0.31
N PRO A 147 -0.96 1.75 0.03
CA PRO A 147 -0.08 2.46 0.94
C PRO A 147 0.05 1.70 2.25
N GLN A 148 1.26 1.61 2.81
CA GLN A 148 1.58 0.76 3.95
C GLN A 148 0.59 0.91 5.13
N PHE A 149 0.24 2.15 5.50
CA PHE A 149 -0.73 2.39 6.59
C PHE A 149 -2.11 1.77 6.32
N LEU A 150 -2.58 1.83 5.07
CA LEU A 150 -3.88 1.28 4.68
C LEU A 150 -3.81 -0.24 4.62
N TYR A 151 -2.69 -0.79 4.14
CA TYR A 151 -2.45 -2.23 4.15
C TYR A 151 -2.55 -2.78 5.58
N TRP A 152 -1.85 -2.19 6.56
CA TRP A 152 -1.90 -2.64 7.96
C TRP A 152 -3.28 -2.50 8.59
N GLN A 153 -3.94 -1.35 8.40
CA GLN A 153 -5.31 -1.15 8.89
C GLN A 153 -6.27 -2.19 8.33
N MET A 154 -6.18 -2.48 7.03
CA MET A 154 -6.98 -3.53 6.41
C MET A 154 -6.62 -4.92 6.94
N THR A 155 -5.34 -5.24 7.10
CA THR A 155 -4.87 -6.50 7.67
C THR A 155 -5.51 -6.74 9.04
N ILE A 156 -5.34 -5.81 9.97
CA ILE A 156 -5.84 -5.92 11.35
C ILE A 156 -7.37 -6.05 11.36
N PHE A 157 -8.06 -5.18 10.61
CA PHE A 157 -9.51 -5.19 10.51
C PHE A 157 -10.05 -6.52 9.96
N LEU A 158 -9.45 -7.03 8.87
CA LEU A 158 -9.88 -8.27 8.26
C LEU A 158 -9.52 -9.49 9.10
N GLN A 159 -8.38 -9.49 9.80
CA GLN A 159 -8.02 -10.53 10.77
C GLN A 159 -9.06 -10.65 11.88
N GLY A 160 -9.50 -9.52 12.45
CA GLY A 160 -10.54 -9.51 13.49
C GLY A 160 -11.84 -10.16 12.99
N ILE A 161 -12.37 -9.68 11.86
CA ILE A 161 -13.59 -10.25 11.24
C ILE A 161 -13.40 -11.73 10.91
N SER A 162 -12.25 -12.10 10.35
CA SER A 162 -11.98 -13.47 9.95
C SER A 162 -11.83 -14.41 11.14
N SER A 163 -11.27 -13.94 12.26
CA SER A 163 -11.15 -14.71 13.50
C SER A 163 -12.52 -14.93 14.15
N GLU A 164 -13.36 -13.89 14.23
CA GLU A 164 -14.73 -14.01 14.76
C GLU A 164 -15.57 -15.00 13.95
N LEU A 165 -15.58 -14.86 12.62
CA LEU A 165 -16.30 -15.77 11.73
C LEU A 165 -15.71 -17.18 11.73
N GLY A 166 -14.39 -17.32 11.84
CA GLY A 166 -13.71 -18.61 11.97
C GLY A 166 -14.13 -19.35 13.24
N VAL A 167 -14.17 -18.63 14.37
CA VAL A 167 -14.68 -19.14 15.66
C VAL A 167 -16.16 -19.49 15.57
N TRP A 168 -16.96 -18.71 14.85
CA TRP A 168 -18.36 -19.05 14.58
C TRP A 168 -18.49 -20.41 13.84
N PHE A 169 -17.64 -20.69 12.85
CA PHE A 169 -17.60 -22.02 12.20
C PHE A 169 -17.20 -23.16 13.15
N ILE A 170 -16.23 -22.93 14.03
CA ILE A 170 -15.79 -23.92 15.02
C ILE A 170 -16.92 -24.23 16.01
N ARG A 171 -17.62 -23.20 16.49
CA ARG A 171 -18.76 -23.35 17.41
C ARG A 171 -19.91 -24.13 16.80
N MET A 172 -20.14 -24.02 15.49
CA MET A 172 -21.14 -24.82 14.79
C MET A 172 -20.83 -26.33 14.76
N MET A 173 -19.60 -26.72 15.08
CA MET A 173 -19.19 -28.13 15.23
C MET A 173 -19.19 -28.59 16.68
N ASP A 174 -19.82 -27.84 17.59
CA ASP A 174 -19.90 -28.10 19.04
C ASP A 174 -18.53 -28.20 19.74
N ILE A 175 -17.51 -27.52 19.20
CA ILE A 175 -16.16 -27.46 19.79
C ILE A 175 -16.07 -26.24 20.73
N PRO A 176 -15.70 -26.41 22.02
CA PRO A 176 -15.43 -25.29 22.92
C PRO A 176 -14.25 -24.44 22.40
N VAL A 177 -14.49 -23.15 22.21
CA VAL A 177 -13.49 -22.22 21.67
C VAL A 177 -13.67 -20.82 22.24
N TYR A 178 -12.55 -20.22 22.64
CA TYR A 178 -12.46 -18.84 23.11
C TYR A 178 -11.60 -18.02 22.15
N LEU A 179 -11.99 -16.76 21.92
CA LEU A 179 -11.25 -15.83 21.07
C LEU A 179 -10.70 -14.72 21.96
N ASP A 180 -9.39 -14.54 21.94
CA ASP A 180 -8.68 -13.47 22.64
C ASP A 180 -7.85 -12.69 21.61
N GLY A 181 -8.33 -11.51 21.22
CA GLY A 181 -7.81 -10.78 20.06
C GLY A 181 -7.86 -11.64 18.78
N ASN A 182 -6.69 -11.97 18.23
CA ASN A 182 -6.51 -12.86 17.07
C ASN A 182 -6.05 -14.29 17.44
N ILE A 183 -6.12 -14.66 18.72
CA ILE A 183 -5.75 -15.99 19.22
C ILE A 183 -7.01 -16.82 19.45
N ILE A 184 -7.12 -17.91 18.71
CA ILE A 184 -8.17 -18.92 18.84
C ILE A 184 -7.69 -19.97 19.83
N ASP A 185 -8.28 -19.97 21.04
CA ASP A 185 -7.96 -20.91 22.11
C ASP A 185 -8.95 -22.09 22.10
N LEU A 186 -8.43 -23.28 21.82
CA LEU A 186 -9.16 -24.55 21.78
C LEU A 186 -8.92 -25.38 23.06
N GLY A 187 -8.26 -24.84 24.08
CA GLY A 187 -7.83 -25.55 25.29
C GLY A 187 -6.38 -26.00 25.19
N PRO A 188 -6.09 -27.28 24.82
CA PRO A 188 -4.72 -27.76 24.68
C PRO A 188 -3.97 -27.13 23.49
N PHE A 189 -4.68 -26.53 22.53
CA PHE A 189 -4.10 -25.89 21.35
C PHE A 189 -4.48 -24.42 21.28
N LYS A 190 -3.51 -23.58 20.92
CA LYS A 190 -3.70 -22.16 20.64
C LYS A 190 -3.28 -21.87 19.22
N LEU A 191 -4.17 -21.30 18.43
CA LEU A 191 -3.93 -20.95 17.04
C LEU A 191 -3.96 -19.44 16.89
N GLN A 192 -2.86 -18.85 16.44
CA GLN A 192 -2.81 -17.43 16.13
C GLN A 192 -3.16 -17.20 14.66
N VAL A 193 -4.09 -16.28 14.40
CA VAL A 193 -4.38 -15.81 13.04
C VAL A 193 -3.30 -14.81 12.64
N ALA A 194 -2.22 -15.33 12.06
CA ALA A 194 -1.09 -14.52 11.58
C ALA A 194 -1.49 -13.61 10.40
N GLU A 195 -0.61 -12.68 10.03
CA GLU A 195 -0.83 -11.71 8.92
C GLU A 195 -1.24 -12.41 7.61
N ALA A 196 -0.59 -13.53 7.30
CA ALA A 196 -0.88 -14.34 6.12
C ALA A 196 -2.33 -14.87 6.04
N CYS A 197 -3.04 -14.87 7.17
CA CYS A 197 -4.45 -15.27 7.29
C CYS A 197 -5.43 -14.08 7.29
N SER A 198 -4.98 -12.85 7.01
CA SER A 198 -5.86 -11.66 6.88
C SER A 198 -6.84 -11.75 5.70
N GLY A 199 -6.56 -12.62 4.72
CA GLY A 199 -7.37 -12.77 3.51
C GLY A 199 -7.00 -11.80 2.38
N LEU A 200 -6.09 -10.85 2.60
CA LEU A 200 -5.64 -9.90 1.57
C LEU A 200 -5.06 -10.60 0.34
N ARG A 201 -4.34 -11.71 0.56
CA ARG A 201 -3.78 -12.59 -0.49
C ARG A 201 -4.81 -13.07 -1.52
N TYR A 202 -6.08 -13.19 -1.13
CA TYR A 202 -7.17 -13.58 -2.01
C TYR A 202 -8.01 -12.39 -2.44
N LEU A 203 -8.17 -11.40 -1.56
CA LEU A 203 -8.96 -10.21 -1.80
C LEU A 203 -8.50 -9.44 -3.05
N PHE A 204 -7.20 -9.15 -3.17
CA PHE A 204 -6.71 -8.32 -4.29
C PHE A 204 -6.87 -8.98 -5.66
N PRO A 205 -6.44 -10.25 -5.86
CA PRO A 205 -6.72 -10.96 -7.11
C PRO A 205 -8.21 -11.06 -7.44
N ILE A 206 -9.06 -11.33 -6.45
CA ILE A 206 -10.51 -11.50 -6.66
C ILE A 206 -11.19 -10.16 -6.95
N LEU A 207 -10.75 -9.05 -6.34
CA LEU A 207 -11.22 -7.71 -6.69
C LEU A 207 -10.88 -7.36 -8.14
N SER A 208 -9.65 -7.63 -8.59
CA SER A 208 -9.26 -7.45 -9.99
C SER A 208 -10.10 -8.33 -10.92
N PHE A 209 -10.23 -9.62 -10.61
CA PHE A 209 -10.99 -10.55 -11.41
C PHE A 209 -12.47 -10.18 -11.47
N SER A 210 -13.03 -9.68 -10.36
CA SER A 210 -14.41 -9.21 -10.32
C SER A 210 -14.60 -7.94 -11.13
N TYR A 211 -13.64 -7.00 -11.10
CA TYR A 211 -13.65 -5.83 -11.98
C TYR A 211 -13.60 -6.23 -13.45
N LEU A 212 -12.69 -7.14 -13.83
CA LEU A 212 -12.62 -7.73 -15.16
C LEU A 212 -13.98 -8.33 -15.56
N THR A 213 -14.53 -9.18 -14.70
CA THR A 213 -15.83 -9.82 -14.92
C THR A 213 -16.93 -8.78 -15.10
N ALA A 214 -16.98 -7.73 -14.27
CA ALA A 214 -17.97 -6.66 -14.36
C ALA A 214 -17.89 -5.88 -15.68
N ILE A 215 -16.69 -5.66 -16.22
CA ILE A 215 -16.51 -5.05 -17.55
C ILE A 215 -17.01 -5.98 -18.66
N LEU A 216 -16.60 -7.24 -18.62
CA LEU A 216 -16.95 -8.23 -19.65
C LEU A 216 -18.43 -8.63 -19.59
N TYR A 217 -19.05 -8.50 -18.42
CA TYR A 217 -20.44 -8.87 -18.17
C TYR A 217 -21.41 -8.01 -18.98
N ARG A 218 -22.27 -8.68 -19.76
CA ARG A 218 -23.29 -8.04 -20.60
C ARG A 218 -24.65 -7.98 -19.89
N GLY A 219 -24.82 -7.05 -18.94
CA GLY A 219 -26.09 -6.85 -18.23
C GLY A 219 -26.20 -5.46 -17.60
N PRO A 220 -27.27 -5.21 -16.81
CA PRO A 220 -27.49 -3.91 -16.17
C PRO A 220 -26.36 -3.55 -15.20
N PHE A 221 -26.16 -2.24 -14.98
CA PHE A 221 -25.07 -1.73 -14.14
C PHE A 221 -25.11 -2.27 -12.70
N TRP A 222 -26.30 -2.49 -12.14
CA TRP A 222 -26.42 -3.01 -10.77
C TRP A 222 -25.89 -4.45 -10.64
N HIS A 223 -25.95 -5.30 -11.69
CA HIS A 223 -25.30 -6.62 -11.66
C HIS A 223 -23.78 -6.46 -11.56
N LYS A 224 -23.23 -5.53 -12.33
CA LYS A 224 -21.80 -5.23 -12.34
C LYS A 224 -21.34 -4.72 -10.98
N ALA A 225 -22.10 -3.81 -10.38
CA ALA A 225 -21.86 -3.32 -9.04
C ALA A 225 -21.94 -4.43 -7.99
N LEU A 226 -22.96 -5.31 -8.06
CA LEU A 226 -23.09 -6.44 -7.14
C LEU A 226 -21.92 -7.42 -7.26
N LEU A 227 -21.51 -7.80 -8.48
CA LEU A 227 -20.36 -8.70 -8.68
C LEU A 227 -19.09 -8.10 -8.09
N PHE A 228 -18.85 -6.79 -8.34
CA PHE A 228 -17.69 -6.09 -7.80
C PHE A 228 -17.72 -6.01 -6.27
N VAL A 229 -18.82 -5.55 -5.69
CA VAL A 229 -18.97 -5.40 -4.23
C VAL A 229 -18.93 -6.75 -3.53
N MET A 230 -19.46 -7.82 -4.13
CA MET A 230 -19.46 -9.18 -3.56
C MET A 230 -18.04 -9.76 -3.40
N ALA A 231 -17.06 -9.31 -4.18
CA ALA A 231 -15.69 -9.79 -4.12
C ALA A 231 -15.12 -9.74 -2.68
N ALA A 232 -15.25 -8.59 -2.01
CA ALA A 232 -14.68 -8.41 -0.67
C ALA A 232 -15.38 -9.30 0.38
N PRO A 233 -16.71 -9.23 0.61
CA PRO A 233 -17.39 -10.10 1.58
C PRO A 233 -17.19 -11.59 1.29
N LEU A 234 -17.18 -11.99 0.02
CA LEU A 234 -16.97 -13.38 -0.37
C LEU A 234 -15.57 -13.87 0.04
N THR A 235 -14.53 -13.09 -0.25
CA THR A 235 -13.15 -13.47 0.13
C THR A 235 -12.96 -13.53 1.63
N VAL A 236 -13.51 -12.56 2.38
CA VAL A 236 -13.47 -12.58 3.84
C VAL A 236 -14.17 -13.82 4.37
N PHE A 237 -15.39 -14.10 3.91
CA PHE A 237 -16.14 -15.28 4.33
C PHE A 237 -15.41 -16.59 4.05
N MET A 238 -14.86 -16.76 2.85
CA MET A 238 -14.13 -17.97 2.46
C MET A 238 -12.81 -18.11 3.22
N ASN A 239 -12.14 -16.99 3.54
CA ASN A 239 -10.97 -16.99 4.39
C ASN A 239 -11.31 -17.38 5.84
N SER A 240 -12.40 -16.85 6.39
CA SER A 240 -12.91 -17.25 7.72
C SER A 240 -13.30 -18.72 7.77
N PHE A 241 -13.94 -19.22 6.72
CA PHE A 241 -14.26 -20.65 6.58
C PHE A 241 -12.98 -21.50 6.64
N ARG A 242 -11.94 -21.11 5.90
CA ARG A 242 -10.62 -21.77 5.95
C ARG A 242 -10.07 -21.79 7.38
N ILE A 243 -10.07 -20.65 8.07
CA ILE A 243 -9.59 -20.54 9.47
C ILE A 243 -10.37 -21.47 10.39
N GLY A 244 -11.71 -21.47 10.30
CA GLY A 244 -12.56 -22.34 11.10
C GLY A 244 -12.29 -23.82 10.85
N MET A 245 -12.16 -24.23 9.58
CA MET A 245 -11.83 -25.61 9.22
C MET A 245 -10.45 -26.05 9.73
N ILE A 246 -9.47 -25.15 9.75
CA ILE A 246 -8.15 -25.42 10.35
C ILE A 246 -8.30 -25.67 11.86
N GLY A 247 -9.07 -24.83 12.56
CA GLY A 247 -9.34 -25.02 13.99
C GLY A 247 -10.01 -26.37 14.29
N VAL A 248 -11.03 -26.74 13.49
CA VAL A 248 -11.71 -28.04 13.61
C VAL A 248 -10.73 -29.20 13.39
N LEU A 249 -9.86 -29.11 12.37
CA LEU A 249 -8.90 -30.14 12.03
C LEU A 249 -7.84 -30.32 13.13
N VAL A 250 -7.29 -29.21 13.63
CA VAL A 250 -6.28 -29.23 14.70
C VAL A 250 -6.88 -29.82 15.99
N ASN A 251 -8.10 -29.43 16.35
CA ASN A 251 -8.77 -29.98 17.54
C ASN A 251 -9.01 -31.49 17.44
N SER A 252 -9.35 -32.00 16.25
CA SER A 252 -9.72 -33.41 16.04
C SER A 252 -8.55 -34.34 15.73
N HIS A 253 -7.52 -33.86 15.02
CA HIS A 253 -6.43 -34.69 14.49
C HIS A 253 -5.03 -34.23 14.92
N GLY A 254 -4.92 -33.15 15.69
CA GLY A 254 -3.65 -32.56 16.14
C GLY A 254 -2.93 -31.74 15.06
N ILE A 255 -1.86 -31.05 15.46
CA ILE A 255 -1.14 -30.07 14.62
C ILE A 255 -0.47 -30.72 13.39
N GLY A 256 0.09 -31.94 13.52
CA GLY A 256 0.85 -32.58 12.45
C GLY A 256 0.05 -33.01 11.21
N GLN A 257 -1.27 -33.21 11.34
CA GLN A 257 -2.18 -33.47 10.19
C GLN A 257 -2.64 -32.17 9.53
N ALA A 258 -2.55 -31.03 10.24
CA ALA A 258 -2.92 -29.74 9.70
C ALA A 258 -1.91 -29.27 8.65
N GLU A 259 -0.60 -29.47 8.80
CA GLU A 259 0.42 -28.98 7.85
C GLU A 259 0.22 -29.45 6.39
N GLY A 260 -0.06 -30.74 6.17
CA GLY A 260 -0.31 -31.28 4.83
C GLY A 260 -1.61 -30.75 4.19
N PHE A 261 -2.66 -30.56 4.99
CA PHE A 261 -3.92 -29.95 4.56
C PHE A 261 -3.78 -28.43 4.33
N LEU A 262 -2.99 -27.76 5.17
CA LEU A 262 -2.69 -26.33 5.12
C LEU A 262 -2.01 -25.95 3.80
N HIS A 263 -1.08 -26.78 3.30
CA HIS A 263 -0.42 -26.60 2.00
C HIS A 263 -1.34 -26.87 0.78
N PHE A 264 -2.33 -27.76 0.90
CA PHE A 264 -3.30 -27.98 -0.18
C PHE A 264 -4.39 -26.88 -0.23
N PHE A 265 -4.83 -26.42 0.95
CA PHE A 265 -5.76 -25.28 1.10
C PHE A 265 -5.08 -23.90 1.06
N GLU A 266 -3.80 -23.84 0.70
CA GLU A 266 -2.94 -22.66 0.85
C GLU A 266 -3.25 -21.50 -0.12
N GLY A 267 -4.21 -21.69 -1.03
CA GLY A 267 -4.85 -20.54 -1.68
C GLY A 267 -5.62 -20.83 -2.95
N TRP A 268 -5.13 -21.75 -3.78
CA TRP A 268 -5.69 -22.03 -5.12
C TRP A 268 -7.13 -22.53 -5.06
N VAL A 269 -7.46 -23.35 -4.06
CA VAL A 269 -8.80 -23.89 -3.83
C VAL A 269 -9.76 -22.78 -3.43
N ILE A 270 -9.38 -21.94 -2.47
CA ILE A 270 -10.20 -20.82 -1.99
C ILE A 270 -10.40 -19.78 -3.10
N PHE A 271 -9.33 -19.43 -3.81
CA PHE A 271 -9.38 -18.55 -4.97
C PHE A 271 -10.31 -19.11 -6.06
N GLY A 272 -10.13 -20.37 -6.45
CA GLY A 272 -10.95 -21.05 -7.45
C GLY A 272 -12.43 -21.13 -7.04
N ALA A 273 -12.70 -21.39 -5.76
CA ALA A 273 -14.05 -21.38 -5.21
C ALA A 273 -14.68 -19.97 -5.28
N CYS A 274 -13.94 -18.93 -4.91
CA CYS A 274 -14.41 -17.54 -5.01
C CYS A 274 -14.73 -17.16 -6.46
N VAL A 275 -13.86 -17.49 -7.41
CA VAL A 275 -14.09 -17.28 -8.84
C VAL A 275 -15.32 -18.06 -9.32
N GLY A 276 -15.46 -19.32 -8.91
CA GLY A 276 -16.61 -20.16 -9.25
C GLY A 276 -17.93 -19.59 -8.72
N ILE A 277 -17.94 -19.09 -7.49
CA ILE A 277 -19.11 -18.44 -6.88
C ILE A 277 -19.44 -17.12 -7.59
N LEU A 278 -18.45 -16.28 -7.92
CA LEU A 278 -18.67 -15.05 -8.69
C LEU A 278 -19.25 -15.36 -10.07
N PHE A 279 -18.71 -16.38 -10.76
CA PHE A 279 -19.23 -16.81 -12.05
C PHE A 279 -20.66 -17.33 -11.93
N LEU A 280 -20.95 -18.18 -10.94
CA LEU A 280 -22.29 -18.68 -10.66
C LEU A 280 -23.27 -17.53 -10.37
N THR A 281 -22.89 -16.56 -9.56
CA THR A 281 -23.68 -15.35 -9.32
C THR A 281 -23.93 -14.58 -10.61
N ALA A 282 -22.92 -14.41 -11.47
CA ALA A 282 -23.09 -13.75 -12.76
C ALA A 282 -24.13 -14.46 -13.65
N VAL A 283 -24.10 -15.81 -13.66
CA VAL A 283 -25.06 -16.65 -14.39
C VAL A 283 -26.47 -16.55 -13.80
N ILE A 284 -26.61 -16.60 -12.48
CA ILE A 284 -27.90 -16.45 -11.79
C ILE A 284 -28.50 -15.07 -12.12
N LEU A 285 -27.69 -14.01 -12.00
CA LEU A 285 -28.11 -12.65 -12.34
C LEU A 285 -28.55 -12.54 -13.82
N GLN A 286 -27.83 -13.18 -14.76
CA GLN A 286 -28.27 -13.21 -16.17
C GLN A 286 -29.64 -13.88 -16.33
N ARG A 287 -29.88 -15.01 -15.66
CA ARG A 287 -31.17 -15.72 -15.70
C ARG A 287 -32.32 -14.88 -15.14
N MET A 288 -32.04 -13.94 -14.23
CA MET A 288 -33.02 -13.01 -13.71
C MET A 288 -33.34 -11.84 -14.66
N THR A 289 -32.57 -11.65 -15.74
CA THR A 289 -32.87 -10.63 -16.74
C THR A 289 -33.97 -11.06 -17.71
N ARG A 290 -34.69 -10.09 -18.29
CA ARG A 290 -35.77 -10.34 -19.26
C ARG A 290 -35.33 -11.12 -20.51
N ASN A 291 -34.07 -10.97 -20.93
CA ASN A 291 -33.50 -11.65 -22.10
C ASN A 291 -32.14 -12.26 -21.72
N PRO A 292 -32.13 -13.43 -21.06
CA PRO A 292 -30.90 -14.05 -20.59
C PRO A 292 -30.00 -14.44 -21.77
N LYS A 293 -28.71 -14.13 -21.66
CA LYS A 293 -27.71 -14.53 -22.65
C LYS A 293 -27.18 -15.95 -22.38
N SER A 294 -26.60 -16.58 -23.40
CA SER A 294 -25.90 -17.86 -23.24
C SER A 294 -24.70 -17.71 -22.30
N LEU A 295 -24.20 -18.81 -21.73
CA LEU A 295 -23.02 -18.78 -20.85
C LEU A 295 -21.79 -18.18 -21.56
N ALA A 296 -21.58 -18.54 -22.83
CA ALA A 296 -20.50 -18.00 -23.67
C ALA A 296 -20.67 -16.50 -23.96
N ASP A 297 -21.92 -16.00 -24.03
CA ASP A 297 -22.23 -14.59 -24.24
C ASP A 297 -22.31 -13.77 -22.94
N THR A 298 -22.28 -14.43 -21.78
CA THR A 298 -22.37 -13.80 -20.47
C THR A 298 -21.07 -13.11 -20.09
N ILE A 299 -19.94 -13.79 -20.33
CA ILE A 299 -18.59 -13.24 -20.22
C ILE A 299 -17.91 -13.35 -21.58
N ASP A 300 -17.80 -12.22 -22.26
CA ASP A 300 -17.29 -12.13 -23.62
C ASP A 300 -15.75 -12.09 -23.65
N LEU A 301 -15.14 -13.29 -23.72
CA LEU A 301 -13.70 -13.50 -23.86
C LEU A 301 -13.30 -13.72 -25.33
N ASP A 302 -13.68 -12.79 -26.21
CA ASP A 302 -13.35 -12.87 -27.63
C ASP A 302 -12.03 -12.15 -27.98
N PHE A 303 -11.06 -12.92 -28.46
CA PHE A 303 -9.76 -12.44 -28.94
C PHE A 303 -9.73 -12.15 -30.45
N GLN A 304 -10.81 -12.39 -31.18
CA GLN A 304 -10.85 -12.15 -32.62
C GLN A 304 -10.82 -10.65 -32.94
N GLY A 305 -10.10 -10.29 -34.02
CA GLY A 305 -10.03 -8.91 -34.49
C GLY A 305 -9.18 -7.96 -33.65
N LEU A 306 -8.47 -8.44 -32.63
CA LEU A 306 -7.55 -7.61 -31.83
C LEU A 306 -6.28 -7.22 -32.59
N GLY A 307 -5.76 -8.08 -33.47
CA GLY A 307 -4.56 -7.80 -34.27
C GLY A 307 -4.63 -6.50 -35.08
N PRO A 308 -5.70 -6.27 -35.88
CA PRO A 308 -5.92 -4.99 -36.54
C PRO A 308 -6.01 -3.79 -35.57
N GLN A 309 -6.55 -3.98 -34.36
CA GLN A 309 -6.58 -2.89 -33.38
C GLN A 309 -5.19 -2.57 -32.86
N ALA A 310 -4.37 -3.60 -32.60
CA ALA A 310 -2.98 -3.44 -32.18
C ALA A 310 -2.14 -2.75 -33.27
N SER A 311 -2.37 -3.07 -34.55
CA SER A 311 -1.65 -2.42 -35.67
C SER A 311 -1.95 -0.93 -35.81
N ARG A 312 -3.01 -0.40 -35.17
CA ARG A 312 -3.29 1.05 -35.16
C ARG A 312 -2.18 1.88 -34.52
N ILE A 313 -1.33 1.28 -33.69
CA ILE A 313 -0.13 1.95 -33.14
C ILE A 313 0.79 2.49 -34.24
N PHE A 314 0.83 1.83 -35.40
CA PHE A 314 1.65 2.25 -36.54
C PHE A 314 1.08 3.46 -37.28
N GLY A 315 -0.18 3.82 -37.03
CA GLY A 315 -0.87 4.95 -37.63
C GLY A 315 -1.14 6.10 -36.65
N ILE A 316 -0.35 6.23 -35.59
CA ILE A 316 -0.43 7.37 -34.66
C ILE A 316 -0.03 8.66 -35.39
N ASP A 317 -0.85 9.70 -35.29
CA ASP A 317 -0.57 11.01 -35.90
C ASP A 317 0.41 11.82 -35.04
N ALA A 318 1.36 12.51 -35.70
CA ALA A 318 2.26 13.49 -35.09
C ALA A 318 1.51 14.80 -34.73
N SER A 319 0.51 14.69 -33.85
CA SER A 319 -0.31 15.81 -33.43
C SER A 319 0.49 16.79 -32.55
N ARG A 320 0.12 18.07 -32.59
CA ARG A 320 0.73 19.10 -31.72
C ARG A 320 0.72 18.70 -30.24
N GLY A 321 -0.36 18.06 -29.77
CA GLY A 321 -0.47 17.59 -28.39
C GLY A 321 0.54 16.48 -28.05
N LEU A 322 0.73 15.51 -28.96
CA LEU A 322 1.72 14.43 -28.79
C LEU A 322 3.14 14.96 -28.79
N ILE A 323 3.48 15.85 -29.73
CA ILE A 323 4.78 16.48 -29.81
C ILE A 323 5.07 17.28 -28.53
N MET A 324 4.12 18.10 -28.08
CA MET A 324 4.25 18.88 -26.85
C MET A 324 4.47 17.97 -25.64
N ALA A 325 3.64 16.93 -25.48
CA ALA A 325 3.78 15.95 -24.39
C ALA A 325 5.16 15.30 -24.39
N ALA A 326 5.64 14.83 -25.54
CA ALA A 326 6.94 14.20 -25.68
C ALA A 326 8.09 15.18 -25.35
N LEU A 327 8.02 16.42 -25.84
CA LEU A 327 9.03 17.44 -25.56
C LEU A 327 9.09 17.81 -24.08
N VAL A 328 7.94 18.01 -23.43
CA VAL A 328 7.90 18.33 -21.99
C VAL A 328 8.35 17.14 -21.15
N SER A 329 7.86 15.92 -21.41
CA SER A 329 8.35 14.74 -20.68
C SER A 329 9.86 14.55 -20.85
N THR A 330 10.40 14.79 -22.06
CA THR A 330 11.84 14.70 -22.32
C THR A 330 12.62 15.78 -21.57
N ALA A 331 12.16 17.04 -21.59
CA ALA A 331 12.80 18.14 -20.87
C ALA A 331 12.81 17.88 -19.35
N VAL A 332 11.68 17.41 -18.80
CA VAL A 332 11.56 17.05 -17.38
C VAL A 332 12.47 15.88 -17.03
N ALA A 333 12.50 14.82 -17.84
CA ALA A 333 13.35 13.66 -17.61
C ALA A 333 14.84 14.02 -17.69
N ALA A 334 15.24 14.83 -18.67
CA ALA A 334 16.61 15.32 -18.79
C ALA A 334 17.00 16.18 -17.58
N ALA A 335 16.12 17.10 -17.15
CA ALA A 335 16.34 17.88 -15.93
C ALA A 335 16.46 16.96 -14.70
N PHE A 336 15.60 15.95 -14.56
CA PHE A 336 15.63 15.01 -13.45
C PHE A 336 16.94 14.18 -13.40
N ILE A 337 17.47 13.77 -14.55
CA ILE A 337 18.72 13.00 -14.63
C ILE A 337 19.94 13.90 -14.38
N VAL A 338 19.96 15.10 -14.96
CA VAL A 338 21.13 15.99 -14.95
C VAL A 338 21.24 16.78 -13.65
N THR A 339 20.13 17.05 -12.97
CA THR A 339 20.14 17.74 -11.68
C THR A 339 20.81 16.84 -10.64
N PRO A 340 21.96 17.24 -10.06
CA PRO A 340 22.61 16.45 -9.03
C PRO A 340 21.65 16.24 -7.86
N ARG A 341 21.59 15.01 -7.35
CA ARG A 341 20.99 14.79 -6.03
C ARG A 341 21.89 15.49 -5.02
N VAL A 342 21.38 16.50 -4.35
CA VAL A 342 22.09 17.13 -3.25
C VAL A 342 22.19 16.06 -2.18
N GLU A 343 23.38 15.50 -1.96
CA GLU A 343 23.62 14.64 -0.81
C GLU A 343 23.32 15.46 0.44
N PRO A 344 22.31 15.05 1.24
CA PRO A 344 21.95 15.79 2.43
C PRO A 344 23.16 15.83 3.37
N SER A 345 23.58 17.03 3.77
CA SER A 345 24.65 17.16 4.75
C SER A 345 24.08 16.87 6.14
N ALA A 346 24.46 15.76 6.77
CA ALA A 346 24.06 15.52 8.14
C ALA A 346 24.81 16.43 9.12
N PRO A 347 24.14 16.96 10.16
CA PRO A 347 24.80 17.70 11.21
C PRO A 347 25.77 16.79 12.00
N PRO A 348 26.85 17.33 12.59
CA PRO A 348 27.63 16.58 13.56
C PRO A 348 26.76 16.21 14.76
N ARG A 349 26.77 14.92 15.13
CA ARG A 349 26.03 14.37 16.28
C ARG A 349 26.88 13.35 17.04
N ASP A 350 26.59 13.16 18.32
CA ASP A 350 27.20 12.10 19.15
C ASP A 350 26.51 10.76 18.90
N SER A 351 27.22 9.65 18.66
CA SER A 351 26.57 8.34 18.47
C SER A 351 25.72 7.94 19.68
N PHE A 352 24.59 7.25 19.44
CA PHE A 352 23.74 6.69 20.48
C PHE A 352 24.45 5.65 21.36
N ALA A 353 25.58 5.09 20.91
CA ALA A 353 26.46 4.29 21.76
C ALA A 353 27.00 5.05 22.98
N LEU A 354 27.01 6.39 22.93
CA LEU A 354 27.40 7.28 24.03
C LEU A 354 26.19 7.82 24.81
N PHE A 355 24.97 7.33 24.56
CA PHE A 355 23.79 7.81 25.27
C PHE A 355 23.89 7.46 26.77
N PRO A 356 23.51 8.36 27.70
CA PRO A 356 23.80 8.17 29.12
C PRO A 356 23.18 6.89 29.69
N SER A 357 23.99 6.08 30.38
CA SER A 357 23.53 4.86 31.05
C SER A 357 22.91 5.12 32.43
N ARG A 358 22.98 6.37 32.92
CA ARG A 358 22.42 6.78 34.22
C ARG A 358 21.82 8.18 34.15
N PHE A 359 20.66 8.33 34.77
CA PHE A 359 19.99 9.61 35.03
C PHE A 359 19.52 9.63 36.48
N ASP A 360 20.28 10.29 37.36
CA ASP A 360 20.06 10.25 38.81
C ASP A 360 19.94 8.81 39.32
N ASP A 361 18.77 8.42 39.84
CA ASP A 361 18.48 7.08 40.37
C ASP A 361 18.13 6.04 39.29
N TRP A 362 17.99 6.47 38.03
CA TRP A 362 17.73 5.57 36.90
C TRP A 362 19.02 4.97 36.35
N SER A 363 19.04 3.66 36.16
CA SER A 363 20.11 2.93 35.48
C SER A 363 19.60 2.17 34.26
N ALA A 364 20.30 2.26 33.14
CA ALA A 364 19.93 1.64 31.88
C ALA A 364 20.51 0.22 31.70
N THR A 365 19.71 -0.65 31.11
CA THR A 365 20.17 -1.84 30.40
C THR A 365 19.92 -1.62 28.92
N PHE A 366 20.99 -1.60 28.11
CA PHE A 366 20.88 -1.51 26.65
C PHE A 366 20.60 -2.89 26.06
N VAL A 367 19.60 -2.97 25.18
CA VAL A 367 19.15 -4.22 24.57
C VAL A 367 19.31 -4.08 23.06
N PRO A 368 20.28 -4.77 22.42
CA PRO A 368 20.38 -4.74 20.97
C PRO A 368 19.10 -5.28 20.35
N LEU A 369 18.76 -4.76 19.16
CA LEU A 369 17.69 -5.33 18.36
C LEU A 369 18.16 -6.65 17.73
N ASP A 370 17.23 -7.53 17.42
CA ASP A 370 17.54 -8.73 16.65
C ASP A 370 17.98 -8.33 15.22
N GLU A 371 18.89 -9.09 14.61
CA GLU A 371 19.49 -8.75 13.30
C GLU A 371 18.44 -8.51 12.20
N GLU A 372 17.38 -9.33 12.16
CA GLU A 372 16.25 -9.16 11.24
C GLU A 372 15.50 -7.84 11.50
N VAL A 373 15.35 -7.44 12.76
CA VAL A 373 14.68 -6.19 13.13
C VAL A 373 15.55 -4.98 12.78
N GLU A 374 16.87 -5.07 12.97
CA GLU A 374 17.82 -4.03 12.56
C GLU A 374 17.81 -3.82 11.03
N GLU A 375 17.85 -4.92 10.27
CA GLU A 375 17.83 -4.88 8.80
C GLU A 375 16.53 -4.25 8.28
N VAL A 376 15.38 -4.61 8.87
CA VAL A 376 14.09 -4.02 8.50
C VAL A 376 13.97 -2.56 8.95
N LEU A 377 14.51 -2.20 10.12
CA LEU A 377 14.45 -0.84 10.64
C LEU A 377 15.27 0.15 9.79
N GLY A 378 16.42 -0.30 9.26
CA GLY A 378 17.27 0.50 8.37
C GLY A 378 17.80 1.81 8.98
N ALA A 379 17.86 1.89 10.32
CA ALA A 379 18.32 3.09 11.01
C ALA A 379 19.83 3.25 10.87
N SER A 380 20.29 4.48 10.65
CA SER A 380 21.73 4.79 10.59
C SER A 380 22.39 4.70 11.97
N ASP A 381 21.64 4.97 13.03
CA ASP A 381 22.04 4.76 14.43
C ASP A 381 20.79 4.60 15.29
N TYR A 382 20.84 3.78 16.34
CA TYR A 382 19.70 3.60 17.22
C TYR A 382 20.12 3.41 18.69
N VAL A 383 19.18 3.69 19.59
CA VAL A 383 19.25 3.33 21.01
C VAL A 383 18.00 2.57 21.39
N ASN A 384 18.18 1.45 22.09
CA ASN A 384 17.11 0.70 22.70
C ASN A 384 17.54 0.34 24.13
N ALA A 385 16.94 1.00 25.12
CA ALA A 385 17.36 0.90 26.51
C ALA A 385 16.17 0.81 27.45
N VAL A 386 16.29 -0.02 28.48
CA VAL A 386 15.33 -0.11 29.59
C VAL A 386 15.95 0.52 30.82
N TYR A 387 15.36 1.61 31.29
CA TYR A 387 15.78 2.30 32.50
C TYR A 387 15.00 1.77 33.69
N MET A 388 15.72 1.46 34.77
CA MET A 388 15.16 0.99 36.03
C MET A 388 15.52 1.97 37.14
N SER A 389 14.56 2.26 38.03
CA SER A 389 14.76 3.04 39.24
C SER A 389 14.16 2.29 40.43
N PRO A 390 14.76 2.34 41.63
CA PRO A 390 14.18 1.74 42.82
C PRO A 390 12.75 2.26 43.08
N GLY A 391 11.79 1.34 43.24
CA GLY A 391 10.41 1.68 43.59
C GLY A 391 9.54 2.21 42.44
N ALA A 392 10.03 2.19 41.20
CA ALA A 392 9.27 2.56 40.01
C ALA A 392 9.27 1.42 38.98
N GLU A 393 8.18 1.30 38.21
CA GLU A 393 8.16 0.44 37.02
C GLU A 393 9.20 0.93 35.98
N PRO A 394 9.76 0.03 35.15
CA PRO A 394 10.78 0.39 34.18
C PRO A 394 10.23 1.28 33.06
N VAL A 395 11.10 2.17 32.57
CA VAL A 395 10.82 3.03 31.40
C VAL A 395 11.75 2.63 30.26
N GLN A 396 11.19 2.19 29.15
CA GLN A 396 11.93 1.92 27.93
C GLN A 396 12.06 3.20 27.10
N PHE A 397 13.28 3.50 26.66
CA PHE A 397 13.58 4.54 25.70
C PHE A 397 14.09 3.89 24.41
N PHE A 398 13.47 4.27 23.31
CA PHE A 398 13.89 3.87 21.98
C PHE A 398 14.00 5.10 21.08
N SER A 399 15.10 5.21 20.34
CA SER A 399 15.19 6.15 19.24
C SER A 399 15.95 5.56 18.08
N ALA A 400 15.45 5.81 16.86
CA ALA A 400 16.07 5.41 15.61
C ALA A 400 16.33 6.67 14.78
N TRP A 401 17.58 6.94 14.47
CA TRP A 401 18.02 8.11 13.69
C TRP A 401 18.44 7.69 12.29
N TYR A 402 18.07 8.52 11.33
CA TYR A 402 18.34 8.32 9.90
C TYR A 402 19.17 9.48 9.39
N HIS A 403 20.34 9.18 8.81
CA HIS A 403 21.17 10.15 8.11
C HIS A 403 20.42 10.75 6.91
N SER A 404 19.73 9.90 6.17
CA SER A 404 18.86 10.28 5.07
C SER A 404 17.58 9.47 5.11
N GLN A 405 16.45 10.14 4.89
CA GLN A 405 15.13 9.51 4.79
C GLN A 405 14.71 9.33 3.32
N THR A 406 15.64 9.51 2.36
CA THR A 406 15.35 9.48 0.92
C THR A 406 15.75 8.18 0.21
N GLU A 407 16.16 7.13 0.94
CA GLU A 407 16.68 5.90 0.33
C GLU A 407 15.80 4.67 0.58
N GLY A 408 14.48 4.86 0.64
CA GLY A 408 13.49 3.77 0.70
C GLY A 408 13.32 3.12 2.08
N GLU A 409 14.29 3.28 2.96
CA GLU A 409 14.21 3.00 4.39
C GLU A 409 13.87 4.32 5.11
N GLY A 410 12.67 4.40 5.67
CA GLY A 410 12.15 5.65 6.23
C GLY A 410 11.34 5.41 7.48
N LEU A 411 11.29 6.44 8.32
CA LEU A 411 10.52 6.47 9.56
C LEU A 411 9.08 5.96 9.33
N HIS A 412 8.66 5.02 10.17
CA HIS A 412 7.28 4.58 10.30
C HIS A 412 6.82 4.68 11.76
N SER A 413 5.53 4.94 11.96
CA SER A 413 4.93 4.96 13.30
C SER A 413 5.03 3.59 13.99
N PRO A 414 5.14 3.56 15.33
CA PRO A 414 4.94 2.35 16.14
C PRO A 414 3.58 1.66 15.90
N GLU A 415 2.59 2.34 15.32
CA GLU A 415 1.33 1.75 14.85
C GLU A 415 1.53 0.60 13.86
N VAL A 416 2.66 0.57 13.17
CA VAL A 416 3.01 -0.49 12.22
C VAL A 416 3.62 -1.70 12.92
N CYS A 417 4.50 -1.50 13.92
CA CYS A 417 5.26 -2.58 14.53
C CYS A 417 4.64 -3.18 15.80
N LEU A 418 3.93 -2.37 16.60
CA LEU A 418 3.34 -2.84 17.87
C LEU A 418 2.27 -3.92 17.67
N PRO A 419 1.35 -3.80 16.69
CA PRO A 419 0.38 -4.86 16.39
C PRO A 419 1.02 -6.19 16.00
N ASN A 420 2.12 -6.18 15.25
CA ASN A 420 2.85 -7.40 14.89
C ASN A 420 3.44 -8.10 16.12
N GLY A 421 3.80 -7.35 17.16
CA GLY A 421 4.20 -7.89 18.47
C GLY A 421 3.04 -8.46 19.30
N GLY A 422 1.80 -8.42 18.79
CA GLY A 422 0.59 -8.85 19.48
C GLY A 422 0.03 -7.82 20.47
N TRP A 423 0.37 -6.55 20.32
CA TRP A 423 -0.19 -5.45 21.11
C TRP A 423 -1.38 -4.82 20.39
N GLU A 424 -2.50 -4.68 21.08
CA GLU A 424 -3.67 -3.95 20.59
C GLU A 424 -3.60 -2.49 21.04
N ILE A 425 -3.92 -1.54 20.17
CA ILE A 425 -3.94 -0.12 20.50
C ILE A 425 -5.33 0.21 21.06
N TYR A 426 -5.43 0.39 22.37
CA TYR A 426 -6.67 0.75 23.07
C TYR A 426 -7.06 2.21 22.84
N SER A 427 -6.08 3.11 22.93
CA SER A 427 -6.24 4.53 22.61
C SER A 427 -4.97 5.06 21.94
N LEU A 428 -5.13 6.07 21.10
CA LEU A 428 -4.06 6.80 20.43
C LEU A 428 -4.54 8.21 20.13
N ASP A 429 -4.04 9.18 20.87
CA ASP A 429 -4.46 10.57 20.75
C ASP A 429 -3.24 11.52 20.83
N PRO A 430 -3.26 12.65 20.11
CA PRO A 430 -2.30 13.73 20.33
C PRO A 430 -2.41 14.23 21.78
N TYR A 431 -1.27 14.33 22.46
CA TYR A 431 -1.20 14.72 23.85
C TYR A 431 -0.09 15.75 24.06
N GLU A 432 -0.40 16.85 24.74
CA GLU A 432 0.55 17.92 25.00
C GLU A 432 1.34 17.62 26.28
N VAL A 433 2.67 17.71 26.19
CA VAL A 433 3.59 17.55 27.32
C VAL A 433 4.39 18.83 27.49
N SER A 434 4.74 19.14 28.74
CA SER A 434 5.58 20.29 29.08
C SER A 434 6.88 19.81 29.70
N MET A 435 8.00 20.18 29.08
CA MET A 435 9.37 19.83 29.44
C MET A 435 10.18 21.12 29.66
N PRO A 436 9.78 21.94 30.65
CA PRO A 436 10.49 23.19 30.94
C PRO A 436 11.95 22.86 31.27
N GLN A 437 12.87 23.76 30.91
CA GLN A 437 14.34 23.60 31.03
C GLN A 437 15.00 22.75 29.94
N THR A 438 14.23 22.15 29.02
CA THR A 438 14.77 21.53 27.80
C THR A 438 14.49 22.43 26.58
N VAL A 439 15.12 22.14 25.44
CA VAL A 439 14.82 22.83 24.16
C VAL A 439 13.41 22.54 23.64
N TYR A 440 12.75 21.53 24.19
CA TYR A 440 11.44 21.06 23.74
C TYR A 440 10.29 21.91 24.29
N ASP A 441 10.48 22.58 25.43
CA ASP A 441 9.45 23.36 26.15
C ASP A 441 8.10 22.62 26.16
N THR A 442 7.04 23.19 25.59
CA THR A 442 5.77 22.50 25.40
C THR A 442 5.63 21.99 23.95
N PHE A 443 5.33 20.70 23.80
CA PHE A 443 5.13 20.09 22.49
C PHE A 443 4.13 18.93 22.53
N THR A 444 3.68 18.50 21.35
CA THR A 444 2.71 17.42 21.21
C THR A 444 3.40 16.10 20.88
N VAL A 445 2.99 15.04 21.58
CA VAL A 445 3.36 13.64 21.32
C VAL A 445 2.13 12.85 20.90
N ASN A 446 2.33 11.70 20.26
CA ASN A 446 1.29 10.68 20.20
C ASN A 446 1.32 9.86 21.49
N ARG A 447 0.22 9.91 22.25
CA ARG A 447 0.02 9.10 23.45
C ARG A 447 -0.85 7.91 23.08
N ALA A 448 -0.32 6.70 23.22
CA ALA A 448 -1.07 5.47 23.06
C ALA A 448 -1.10 4.65 24.33
N VAL A 449 -2.25 4.03 24.61
CA VAL A 449 -2.34 2.92 25.55
C VAL A 449 -2.46 1.64 24.74
N ILE A 450 -1.54 0.71 24.97
CA ILE A 450 -1.51 -0.58 24.27
C ILE A 450 -1.73 -1.71 25.27
N GLU A 451 -2.39 -2.78 24.81
CA GLU A 451 -2.80 -3.90 25.64
C GLU A 451 -2.40 -5.24 25.00
N LYS A 452 -1.96 -6.19 25.84
CA LYS A 452 -1.66 -7.57 25.44
C LYS A 452 -2.09 -8.50 26.55
N GLY A 453 -3.29 -9.06 26.43
CA GLY A 453 -3.96 -9.79 27.51
C GLY A 453 -4.24 -8.87 28.69
N LEU A 454 -3.67 -9.16 29.86
CA LEU A 454 -3.81 -8.32 31.07
C LEU A 454 -2.72 -7.23 31.20
N ASN A 455 -1.72 -7.23 30.31
CA ASN A 455 -0.64 -6.26 30.37
C ASN A 455 -1.04 -5.00 29.60
N ARG A 456 -0.96 -3.84 30.27
CA ARG A 456 -1.18 -2.53 29.65
C ARG A 456 0.13 -1.75 29.67
N GLN A 457 0.40 -1.02 28.59
CA GLN A 457 1.55 -0.12 28.50
C GLN A 457 1.11 1.24 27.98
N LEU A 458 1.78 2.27 28.48
CA LEU A 458 1.68 3.63 28.01
C LEU A 458 2.86 3.91 27.07
N VAL A 459 2.58 4.43 25.88
CA VAL A 459 3.55 4.73 24.84
C VAL A 459 3.44 6.20 24.45
N TYR A 460 4.54 6.93 24.53
CA TYR A 460 4.68 8.24 23.91
C TYR A 460 5.64 8.14 22.73
N TYR A 461 5.29 8.70 21.58
CA TYR A 461 6.21 8.81 20.47
C TYR A 461 5.98 10.03 19.59
N TRP A 462 7.01 10.46 18.87
CA TRP A 462 6.95 11.50 17.84
C TRP A 462 8.11 11.34 16.85
N PHE A 463 8.00 12.05 15.73
CA PHE A 463 9.09 12.22 14.78
C PHE A 463 9.79 13.54 15.04
N GLU A 464 11.10 13.48 15.28
CA GLU A 464 11.97 14.64 15.40
C GLU A 464 12.57 14.95 14.03
N GLN A 465 12.22 16.11 13.48
CA GLN A 465 12.51 16.51 12.10
C GLN A 465 13.15 17.89 12.08
N ARG A 466 14.47 17.95 12.28
CA ARG A 466 15.28 19.20 12.20
C ARG A 466 14.64 20.33 13.02
N GLY A 467 14.48 20.05 14.33
CA GLY A 467 13.90 20.95 15.33
C GLY A 467 12.38 21.06 15.29
N THR A 468 11.72 20.35 14.38
CA THR A 468 10.26 20.28 14.30
C THR A 468 9.76 18.93 14.79
N ARG A 469 8.95 18.95 15.84
CA ARG A 469 8.30 17.75 16.38
C ARG A 469 7.00 17.48 15.64
N MET A 470 6.83 16.25 15.15
CA MET A 470 5.66 15.86 14.36
C MET A 470 5.06 14.57 14.89
N THR A 471 3.74 14.52 14.95
CA THR A 471 2.96 13.35 15.38
C THR A 471 2.30 12.63 14.22
N ASN A 472 2.62 12.98 12.98
CA ASN A 472 1.99 12.42 11.79
C ASN A 472 3.05 12.00 10.77
N ASP A 473 3.03 10.73 10.39
CA ASP A 473 3.97 10.10 9.45
C ASP A 473 4.03 10.84 8.11
N PHE A 474 2.86 11.26 7.60
CA PHE A 474 2.77 11.94 6.32
C PHE A 474 3.33 13.36 6.41
N ALA A 475 3.06 14.08 7.49
CA ALA A 475 3.66 15.39 7.76
C ALA A 475 5.18 15.28 7.89
N ALA A 476 5.68 14.25 8.58
CA ALA A 476 7.11 13.95 8.69
C ALA A 476 7.75 13.74 7.32
N LYS A 477 7.15 12.92 6.44
CA LYS A 477 7.64 12.69 5.07
C LYS A 477 7.57 13.95 4.19
N ILE A 478 6.52 14.76 4.29
CA ILE A 478 6.43 16.04 3.57
C ILE A 478 7.50 17.02 4.05
N SER A 479 7.81 17.02 5.35
CA SER A 479 8.85 17.89 5.90
C SER A 479 10.22 17.59 5.31
N VAL A 480 10.54 16.31 5.09
CA VAL A 480 11.77 15.88 4.41
C VAL A 480 11.85 16.46 3.01
N LEU A 481 10.76 16.43 2.24
CA LEU A 481 10.71 17.04 0.90
C LEU A 481 10.98 18.56 0.96
N LYS A 482 10.31 19.26 1.88
CA LYS A 482 10.46 20.71 2.04
C LYS A 482 11.87 21.08 2.50
N ASP A 483 12.43 20.34 3.45
CA ASP A 483 13.73 20.63 4.05
C ASP A 483 14.89 20.21 3.15
N SER A 484 14.72 19.17 2.32
CA SER A 484 15.66 18.84 1.25
C SER A 484 15.88 20.03 0.32
N LEU A 485 14.79 20.73 -0.05
CA LEU A 485 14.84 21.88 -0.95
C LEU A 485 15.26 23.19 -0.27
N THR A 486 14.86 23.41 0.99
CA THR A 486 15.08 24.69 1.68
C THR A 486 16.29 24.71 2.60
N ARG A 487 16.67 23.55 3.16
CA ARG A 487 17.74 23.40 4.17
C ARG A 487 18.88 22.48 3.73
N GLY A 488 18.70 21.70 2.66
CA GLY A 488 19.67 20.68 2.24
C GLY A 488 19.85 19.54 3.25
N ARG A 489 18.86 19.34 4.13
CA ARG A 489 18.86 18.33 5.20
C ARG A 489 17.65 17.43 5.11
N THR A 490 17.84 16.14 5.35
CA THR A 490 16.78 15.11 5.36
C THR A 490 16.89 14.17 6.56
N ASP A 491 17.79 14.47 7.49
CA ASP A 491 18.04 13.67 8.68
C ASP A 491 16.90 13.82 9.69
N GLY A 492 16.59 12.77 10.44
CA GLY A 492 15.52 12.81 11.43
C GLY A 492 15.47 11.53 12.25
N ALA A 493 14.61 11.51 13.27
CA ALA A 493 14.51 10.38 14.17
C ALA A 493 13.08 10.08 14.60
N LEU A 494 12.83 8.81 14.93
CA LEU A 494 11.69 8.39 15.75
C LEU A 494 12.17 8.45 17.20
N VAL A 495 11.39 9.06 18.08
CA VAL A 495 11.64 9.05 19.52
C VAL A 495 10.44 8.40 20.19
N ARG A 496 10.69 7.41 21.05
CA ARG A 496 9.65 6.62 21.72
C ARG A 496 10.02 6.34 23.17
N PHE A 497 9.05 6.54 24.06
CA PHE A 497 9.11 6.16 25.46
C PHE A 497 7.96 5.20 25.77
N VAL A 498 8.23 4.15 26.55
CA VAL A 498 7.22 3.16 26.95
C VAL A 498 7.36 2.87 28.44
N THR A 499 6.24 2.76 29.15
CA THR A 499 6.20 2.23 30.51
C THR A 499 5.02 1.28 30.67
N THR A 500 5.18 0.26 31.52
CA THR A 500 4.05 -0.57 31.97
C THR A 500 3.09 0.27 32.81
N ILE A 501 1.79 -0.03 32.71
CA ILE A 501 0.74 0.45 33.62
C ILE A 501 0.44 -0.72 34.57
N GLY A 502 0.84 -0.58 35.83
CA GLY A 502 0.66 -1.62 36.84
C GLY A 502 -0.82 -1.93 37.13
N PRO A 503 -1.15 -3.12 37.67
CA PRO A 503 -2.53 -3.53 37.93
C PRO A 503 -3.25 -2.67 38.98
N ASN A 504 -2.51 -2.02 39.88
CA ASN A 504 -3.02 -1.09 40.90
C ASN A 504 -2.67 0.37 40.59
N GLU A 505 -2.25 0.65 39.36
CA GLU A 505 -1.75 1.94 38.94
C GLU A 505 -2.73 2.60 37.97
N THR A 506 -2.93 3.91 38.11
CA THR A 506 -3.75 4.66 37.16
C THR A 506 -2.92 5.07 35.94
N GLU A 507 -3.58 5.36 34.81
CA GLU A 507 -2.87 5.88 33.65
C GLU A 507 -2.13 7.20 33.97
N ALA A 508 -2.69 8.02 34.85
CA ALA A 508 -2.09 9.29 35.28
C ALA A 508 -0.79 9.08 36.07
N ASP A 509 -0.68 8.01 36.87
CA ASP A 509 0.55 7.68 37.59
C ASP A 509 1.64 7.23 36.60
N ALA A 510 1.27 6.43 35.60
CA ALA A 510 2.16 6.02 34.52
C ALA A 510 2.60 7.21 33.65
N ASP A 511 1.69 8.14 33.33
CA ASP A 511 1.99 9.41 32.65
C ASP A 511 3.00 10.24 33.44
N ALA A 512 2.78 10.42 34.76
CA ALA A 512 3.67 11.18 35.62
C ALA A 512 5.07 10.56 35.69
N ARG A 513 5.18 9.23 35.81
CA ARG A 513 6.46 8.50 35.74
C ARG A 513 7.15 8.73 34.41
N LEU A 514 6.43 8.53 33.30
CA LEU A 514 6.98 8.64 31.96
C LEU A 514 7.52 10.04 31.70
N GLN A 515 6.72 11.08 32.01
CA GLN A 515 7.12 12.47 31.86
C GLN A 515 8.31 12.85 32.78
N GLY A 516 8.33 12.34 34.02
CA GLY A 516 9.42 12.57 34.96
C GLY A 516 10.77 11.99 34.48
N PHE A 517 10.76 10.83 33.82
CA PHE A 517 11.95 10.29 33.18
C PHE A 517 12.29 11.04 31.88
N MET A 518 11.29 11.33 31.05
CA MET A 518 11.46 12.08 29.79
C MET A 518 12.15 13.42 30.00
N ALA A 519 11.79 14.18 31.05
CA ALA A 519 12.43 15.46 31.34
C ALA A 519 13.96 15.35 31.48
N LYS A 520 14.47 14.24 32.04
CA LYS A 520 15.90 13.96 32.20
C LYS A 520 16.52 13.48 30.88
N ALA A 521 15.85 12.58 30.18
CA ALA A 521 16.34 11.98 28.94
C ALA A 521 16.35 12.97 27.76
N LEU A 522 15.46 13.96 27.76
CA LEU A 522 15.36 14.99 26.72
C LEU A 522 16.42 16.09 26.83
N GLU A 523 17.03 16.31 28.00
CA GLU A 523 18.09 17.31 28.17
C GLU A 523 19.32 17.04 27.28
N PRO A 524 19.93 15.84 27.27
CA PRO A 524 21.06 15.56 26.41
C PRO A 524 20.66 15.23 24.96
N LEU A 525 19.37 14.97 24.69
CA LEU A 525 18.90 14.43 23.41
C LEU A 525 19.30 15.26 22.18
N PRO A 526 19.32 16.61 22.20
CA PRO A 526 19.72 17.41 21.03
C PRO A 526 21.16 17.19 20.55
N ARG A 527 22.05 16.68 21.42
CA ARG A 527 23.41 16.28 21.02
C ARG A 527 23.41 15.04 20.12
N TYR A 528 22.37 14.22 20.27
CA TYR A 528 22.18 13.01 19.50
C TYR A 528 21.20 13.27 18.32
N ILE A 529 20.19 14.11 18.48
CA ILE A 529 19.25 14.43 17.41
C ILE A 529 19.28 15.94 17.19
N PRO A 530 20.17 16.46 16.32
CA PRO A 530 20.36 17.90 16.18
C PRO A 530 19.16 18.59 15.54
N GLU A 531 18.80 19.75 16.09
CA GLU A 531 17.75 20.62 15.54
C GLU A 531 18.08 21.20 14.15
#